data_AF-A0A3G1KQY7-F1
#
_entry.id   AF-A0A3G1KQY7-F1
#
_cell.length_a   1.000
_cell.length_b   1.000
_cell.length_c   1.000
_cell.angle_alpha   90.00
_cell.angle_beta   90.00
_cell.angle_gamma   90.00
#
_symmetry.space_group_name_H-M   'P 1'
#
loop_
_entity.id
_entity.type
_entity.pdbx_description
1 polymer ?
#
loop_
_entity_poly.entity_id
_entity_poly.type
_entity_poly.pdbx_seq_one_letter_code
_entity_poly.pdbx_strand_id
1 'polypeptide(L)'
;MVFPYVLIKGAGDLASGVALVLKKAGYPVVMTEIPQPTCVRRKVSFADMVYQDSICIEGTWGRLVDDFSQAREVADRGEIPVLVDPEGKTLKNYRPEIFIDAAMAKKNLGTNLDDAGTVIALGPGFHAGRDVHAVIETQRGNRLGEPIFSGTAIPNTGIPGEVKGYAIERLLRAPAGGIFRNRLEIGDLVEKGDIVGYVDDAPVKAEIPGVVRGLLKSGLPAYPGLKVGDIHPEKRPDLCFRVTDKAWQIGWGVLRAIWKLQGISGEKKRERDLQIFSQIEELLGQGNSGVLYTLIDAGATHELESGARLLVMADGRKFGSLRIPALDRDMLSRSNDILAHGQEGTIIDWQVPWTEMGKTDGDGVIKIFAERISPQKKLIIFGGGHVALPLAEMAAILEFRVIVVDDRPEFANEERFPRAGKIICASFEDVFQKKLLEKEIDAVTSIVIITRGHSQDRTCVRHLAATPVNYIGMIGSIQKVKQTFRALLEEGIPREALERISAPVGLDLGGQRPAEIALSILAEIVAGENKGTGRPVHEIRGGVF
;
A
#
# COMPACT_ATOMS: atom_id res chain seq x y z
N MET A 1 -13.09 -10.58 -7.89
CA MET A 1 -12.22 -9.69 -7.09
C MET A 1 -12.92 -8.36 -6.91
N VAL A 2 -13.07 -7.90 -5.67
CA VAL A 2 -13.60 -6.57 -5.35
C VAL A 2 -12.58 -5.54 -5.85
N PHE A 3 -13.02 -4.57 -6.65
CA PHE A 3 -12.20 -3.44 -7.10
C PHE A 3 -12.39 -2.33 -6.05
N PRO A 4 -11.40 -2.02 -5.20
CA PRO A 4 -11.51 -0.90 -4.26
C PRO A 4 -11.32 0.42 -5.02
N TYR A 5 -12.32 1.29 -5.01
CA TYR A 5 -12.30 2.56 -5.73
C TYR A 5 -13.09 3.65 -5.01
N VAL A 6 -12.82 4.88 -5.39
CA VAL A 6 -13.54 6.07 -4.97
C VAL A 6 -14.51 6.48 -6.05
N LEU A 7 -15.80 6.57 -5.72
CA LEU A 7 -16.82 7.13 -6.60
C LEU A 7 -17.06 8.60 -6.25
N ILE A 8 -16.87 9.49 -7.22
CA ILE A 8 -17.21 10.91 -7.10
C ILE A 8 -18.46 11.19 -7.92
N LYS A 9 -19.51 11.67 -7.27
CA LYS A 9 -20.72 12.15 -7.94
C LYS A 9 -20.54 13.61 -8.35
N GLY A 10 -20.66 13.88 -9.64
CA GLY A 10 -20.33 15.15 -10.27
C GLY A 10 -18.88 15.17 -10.74
N ALA A 11 -18.63 15.82 -11.88
CA ALA A 11 -17.33 15.98 -12.52
C ALA A 11 -16.97 17.46 -12.79
N GLY A 12 -17.65 18.38 -12.10
CA GLY A 12 -17.39 19.83 -12.14
C GLY A 12 -15.99 20.24 -11.68
N ASP A 13 -15.70 21.54 -11.69
CA ASP A 13 -14.40 22.14 -11.32
C ASP A 13 -13.88 21.68 -9.94
N LEU A 14 -14.73 21.74 -8.90
CA LEU A 14 -14.35 21.31 -7.55
C LEU A 14 -14.15 19.79 -7.47
N ALA A 15 -15.04 19.01 -8.08
CA ALA A 15 -14.94 17.56 -8.12
C ALA A 15 -13.66 17.10 -8.84
N SER A 16 -13.25 17.83 -9.88
CA SER A 16 -12.02 17.56 -10.63
C SER A 16 -10.78 17.83 -9.79
N GLY A 17 -10.78 18.90 -8.98
CA GLY A 17 -9.71 19.13 -8.00
C GLY A 17 -9.59 18.00 -6.97
N VAL A 18 -10.73 17.49 -6.48
CA VAL A 18 -10.76 16.30 -5.60
C VAL A 18 -10.19 15.08 -6.31
N ALA A 19 -10.64 14.80 -7.53
CA ALA A 19 -10.18 13.65 -8.31
C ALA A 19 -8.66 13.67 -8.54
N LEU A 20 -8.10 14.85 -8.85
CA LEU A 20 -6.65 15.01 -9.04
C LEU A 20 -5.87 14.76 -7.75
N VAL A 21 -6.34 15.25 -6.60
CA VAL A 21 -5.72 14.99 -5.30
C VAL A 21 -5.73 13.49 -4.99
N LEU A 22 -6.88 12.83 -5.13
CA LEU A 22 -7.01 11.41 -4.83
C LEU A 22 -6.20 10.54 -5.79
N LYS A 23 -6.14 10.88 -7.07
CA LYS A 23 -5.27 10.21 -8.06
C LYS A 23 -3.80 10.36 -7.70
N LYS A 24 -3.36 11.55 -7.24
CA LYS A 24 -1.98 11.76 -6.75
C LYS A 24 -1.68 10.96 -5.48
N ALA A 25 -2.67 10.76 -4.62
CA ALA A 25 -2.55 9.87 -3.45
C ALA A 25 -2.63 8.38 -3.80
N GLY A 26 -2.88 8.03 -5.07
CA GLY A 26 -2.88 6.66 -5.59
C GLY A 26 -4.23 5.95 -5.50
N TYR A 27 -5.33 6.66 -5.20
CA TYR A 27 -6.66 6.08 -5.22
C TYR A 27 -7.16 5.90 -6.67
N PRO A 28 -7.75 4.73 -7.02
CA PRO A 28 -8.53 4.59 -8.24
C PRO A 28 -9.80 5.43 -8.12
N VAL A 29 -9.97 6.40 -9.01
CA VAL A 29 -11.11 7.34 -8.99
C VAL A 29 -12.02 7.05 -10.17
N VAL A 30 -13.32 6.91 -9.91
CA VAL A 30 -14.37 6.90 -10.92
C VAL A 30 -15.29 8.08 -10.67
N MET A 31 -15.65 8.80 -11.73
CA MET A 31 -16.55 9.94 -11.64
C MET A 31 -17.88 9.64 -12.36
N THR A 32 -18.95 10.27 -11.90
CA THR A 32 -20.26 10.24 -12.58
C THR A 32 -20.70 11.66 -12.88
N GLU A 33 -21.42 11.84 -13.98
CA GLU A 33 -21.95 13.14 -14.38
C GLU A 33 -23.32 12.99 -15.06
N ILE A 34 -24.09 14.07 -15.12
CA ILE A 34 -25.34 14.12 -15.87
C ILE A 34 -25.08 14.26 -17.39
N PRO A 35 -26.07 14.01 -18.27
CA PRO A 35 -25.87 14.10 -19.73
C PRO A 35 -25.59 15.51 -20.27
N GLN A 36 -25.98 16.55 -19.53
CA GLN A 36 -25.84 17.95 -19.94
C GLN A 36 -25.23 18.78 -18.80
N PRO A 37 -23.96 18.55 -18.42
CA PRO A 37 -23.34 19.28 -17.32
C PRO A 37 -23.23 20.77 -17.65
N THR A 38 -23.55 21.61 -16.66
CA THR A 38 -23.57 23.07 -16.79
C THR A 38 -22.31 23.75 -16.24
N CYS A 39 -21.20 23.01 -16.11
CA CYS A 39 -19.97 23.59 -15.60
C CYS A 39 -19.40 24.60 -16.61
N VAL A 40 -19.02 25.79 -16.14
CA VAL A 40 -18.44 26.81 -17.04
C VAL A 40 -16.93 26.72 -17.15
N ARG A 41 -16.25 26.19 -16.12
CA ARG A 41 -14.78 26.03 -16.08
C ARG A 41 -14.36 24.74 -16.79
N ARG A 42 -14.80 24.58 -18.04
CA ARG A 42 -14.73 23.33 -18.83
C ARG A 42 -13.30 22.83 -19.07
N LYS A 43 -12.35 23.75 -19.30
CA LYS A 43 -10.93 23.40 -19.54
C LYS A 43 -10.19 22.82 -18.32
N VAL A 44 -10.81 22.82 -17.15
CA VAL A 44 -10.27 22.24 -15.90
C VAL A 44 -11.30 21.38 -15.19
N SER A 45 -12.27 20.83 -15.94
CA SER A 45 -13.36 20.02 -15.40
C SER A 45 -13.53 18.74 -16.22
N PHE A 46 -13.47 17.59 -15.56
CA PHE A 46 -13.71 16.29 -16.18
C PHE A 46 -15.13 16.14 -16.74
N ALA A 47 -16.10 16.95 -16.29
CA ALA A 47 -17.44 17.01 -16.87
C ALA A 47 -17.46 17.44 -18.35
N ASP A 48 -16.43 18.15 -18.85
CA ASP A 48 -16.34 18.49 -20.28
C ASP A 48 -16.20 17.23 -21.15
N MET A 49 -15.82 16.08 -20.57
CA MET A 49 -15.74 14.80 -21.26
C MET A 49 -17.11 14.27 -21.72
N VAL A 50 -18.21 14.76 -21.16
CA VAL A 50 -19.54 14.44 -21.71
C VAL A 50 -19.72 14.99 -23.13
N TYR A 51 -18.91 15.99 -23.52
CA TYR A 51 -18.94 16.61 -24.85
C TYR A 51 -17.73 16.30 -25.73
N GLN A 52 -16.74 15.54 -25.23
CA GLN A 52 -15.53 15.14 -25.94
C GLN A 52 -14.92 13.88 -25.31
N ASP A 53 -14.34 12.98 -26.07
CA ASP A 53 -14.00 11.64 -25.56
C ASP A 53 -12.92 11.61 -24.45
N SER A 54 -12.08 12.65 -24.36
CA SER A 54 -11.02 12.73 -23.34
C SER A 54 -10.57 14.17 -23.04
N ILE A 55 -9.95 14.36 -21.88
CA ILE A 55 -9.30 15.62 -21.50
C ILE A 55 -8.05 15.33 -20.65
N CYS A 56 -7.02 16.16 -20.79
CA CYS A 56 -5.87 16.16 -19.89
C CYS A 56 -5.90 17.41 -19.02
N ILE A 57 -5.99 17.22 -17.70
CA ILE A 57 -5.97 18.30 -16.71
C ILE A 57 -4.72 18.10 -15.85
N GLU A 58 -3.80 19.07 -15.91
CA GLU A 58 -2.55 19.09 -15.13
C GLU A 58 -1.79 17.74 -15.14
N GLY A 59 -1.65 17.16 -16.34
CA GLY A 59 -0.93 15.90 -16.57
C GLY A 59 -1.72 14.63 -16.21
N THR A 60 -3.00 14.75 -15.87
CA THR A 60 -3.88 13.60 -15.64
C THR A 60 -4.94 13.50 -16.72
N TRP A 61 -4.95 12.37 -17.41
CA TRP A 61 -5.93 12.04 -18.43
C TRP A 61 -7.23 11.54 -17.79
N GLY A 62 -8.35 11.98 -18.35
CA GLY A 62 -9.65 11.37 -18.15
C GLY A 62 -10.24 10.91 -19.47
N ARG A 63 -11.18 9.97 -19.39
CA ARG A 63 -11.96 9.48 -20.54
C ARG A 63 -13.44 9.35 -20.20
N LEU A 64 -14.29 9.61 -21.18
CA LEU A 64 -15.68 9.18 -21.12
C LEU A 64 -15.74 7.66 -21.36
N VAL A 65 -16.57 6.95 -20.59
CA VAL A 65 -16.78 5.50 -20.72
C VAL A 65 -18.27 5.17 -20.70
N ASP A 66 -18.64 4.07 -21.34
CA ASP A 66 -20.06 3.68 -21.47
C ASP A 66 -20.57 2.89 -20.27
N ASP A 67 -19.69 2.13 -19.62
CA ASP A 67 -20.06 1.22 -18.54
C ASP A 67 -18.96 1.08 -17.47
N PHE A 68 -19.33 0.44 -16.36
CA PHE A 68 -18.44 0.30 -15.21
C PHE A 68 -17.25 -0.64 -15.47
N SER A 69 -17.37 -1.60 -16.39
CA SER A 69 -16.25 -2.48 -16.76
C SER A 69 -15.15 -1.67 -17.43
N GLN A 70 -15.52 -0.84 -18.41
CA GLN A 70 -14.59 0.10 -19.04
C GLN A 70 -14.02 1.10 -18.03
N ALA A 71 -14.85 1.60 -17.11
CA ALA A 71 -14.40 2.51 -16.06
C ALA A 71 -13.25 1.89 -15.25
N ARG A 72 -13.41 0.62 -14.84
CA ARG A 72 -12.37 -0.10 -14.12
C ARG A 72 -11.06 -0.21 -14.92
N GLU A 73 -11.12 -0.60 -16.20
CA GLU A 73 -9.93 -0.72 -17.05
C GLU A 73 -9.21 0.62 -17.27
N VAL A 74 -9.96 1.72 -17.38
CA VAL A 74 -9.39 3.08 -17.48
C VAL A 74 -8.75 3.49 -16.15
N ALA A 75 -9.41 3.24 -15.02
CA ALA A 75 -8.88 3.53 -13.70
C ALA A 75 -7.62 2.73 -13.38
N ASP A 76 -7.56 1.45 -13.75
CA ASP A 76 -6.39 0.57 -13.57
C ASP A 76 -5.17 1.06 -14.38
N ARG A 77 -5.40 1.79 -15.49
CA ARG A 77 -4.34 2.46 -16.28
C ARG A 77 -3.89 3.81 -15.69
N GLY A 78 -4.48 4.25 -14.58
CA GLY A 78 -4.13 5.50 -13.90
C GLY A 78 -4.81 6.74 -14.48
N GLU A 79 -5.85 6.56 -15.28
CA GLU A 79 -6.70 7.61 -15.84
C GLU A 79 -8.02 7.75 -15.07
N ILE A 80 -8.76 8.85 -15.28
CA ILE A 80 -10.03 9.11 -14.58
C ILE A 80 -11.21 8.85 -15.54
N PRO A 81 -11.95 7.75 -15.40
CA PRO A 81 -13.19 7.53 -16.14
C PRO A 81 -14.33 8.43 -15.63
N VAL A 82 -15.14 8.95 -16.56
CA VAL A 82 -16.45 9.56 -16.28
C VAL A 82 -17.56 8.73 -16.94
N LEU A 83 -18.58 8.41 -16.15
CA LEU A 83 -19.83 7.78 -16.60
C LEU A 83 -20.96 8.81 -16.65
N VAL A 84 -21.77 8.79 -17.70
CA VAL A 84 -23.04 9.53 -17.72
C VAL A 84 -24.09 8.73 -16.95
N ASP A 85 -24.43 9.19 -15.74
CA ASP A 85 -25.29 8.45 -14.80
C ASP A 85 -26.32 9.36 -14.10
N PRO A 86 -27.35 9.83 -14.83
CA PRO A 86 -28.37 10.72 -14.25
C PRO A 86 -29.21 10.06 -13.15
N GLU A 87 -29.30 8.72 -13.14
CA GLU A 87 -30.15 7.96 -12.21
C GLU A 87 -29.38 7.40 -10.98
N GLY A 88 -28.06 7.63 -10.94
CA GLY A 88 -27.19 7.10 -9.89
C GLY A 88 -27.12 5.57 -9.86
N LYS A 89 -27.22 4.92 -11.03
CA LYS A 89 -27.17 3.45 -11.17
C LYS A 89 -25.81 2.90 -10.77
N THR A 90 -24.72 3.63 -11.00
CA THR A 90 -23.36 3.20 -10.70
C THR A 90 -23.21 2.90 -9.21
N LEU A 91 -23.63 3.83 -8.35
CA LEU A 91 -23.57 3.67 -6.89
C LEU A 91 -24.44 2.49 -6.40
N LYS A 92 -25.62 2.31 -7.00
CA LYS A 92 -26.56 1.24 -6.63
C LYS A 92 -26.07 -0.15 -7.01
N ASN A 93 -25.47 -0.27 -8.20
CA ASN A 93 -25.07 -1.55 -8.78
C ASN A 93 -23.64 -1.95 -8.39
N TYR A 94 -22.79 -0.96 -8.11
CA TYR A 94 -21.37 -1.15 -7.79
C TYR A 94 -21.06 -0.32 -6.55
N ARG A 95 -20.95 -0.99 -5.41
CA ARG A 95 -20.71 -0.31 -4.13
C ARG A 95 -19.25 0.12 -4.04
N PRO A 96 -18.95 1.43 -3.93
CA PRO A 96 -17.59 1.92 -3.77
C PRO A 96 -17.11 1.76 -2.32
N GLU A 97 -15.80 1.81 -2.12
CA GLU A 97 -15.22 1.89 -0.77
C GLU A 97 -15.48 3.27 -0.16
N ILE A 98 -15.33 4.30 -0.99
CA ILE A 98 -15.49 5.70 -0.63
C ILE A 98 -16.44 6.35 -1.64
N PHE A 99 -17.48 7.00 -1.15
CA PHE A 99 -18.40 7.79 -1.94
C PHE A 99 -18.26 9.27 -1.60
N ILE A 100 -18.12 10.12 -2.63
CA ILE A 100 -17.99 11.56 -2.48
C ILE A 100 -19.09 12.24 -3.28
N ASP A 101 -20.02 12.92 -2.59
CA ASP A 101 -20.98 13.81 -3.25
C ASP A 101 -20.34 15.17 -3.51
N ALA A 102 -19.94 15.38 -4.76
CA ALA A 102 -19.35 16.61 -5.29
C ALA A 102 -20.28 17.31 -6.30
N ALA A 103 -21.58 16.96 -6.33
CA ALA A 103 -22.55 17.53 -7.27
C ALA A 103 -22.85 19.01 -6.99
N MET A 104 -22.50 19.50 -5.79
CA MET A 104 -22.66 20.90 -5.37
C MET A 104 -24.10 21.42 -5.53
N ALA A 105 -25.10 20.55 -5.33
CA ALA A 105 -26.52 20.88 -5.44
C ALA A 105 -27.03 21.83 -4.34
N LYS A 106 -26.22 22.06 -3.29
CA LYS A 106 -26.54 22.89 -2.09
C LYS A 106 -27.72 22.36 -1.26
N LYS A 107 -28.15 21.14 -1.54
CA LYS A 107 -29.16 20.36 -0.83
C LYS A 107 -28.83 18.88 -1.01
N ASN A 108 -29.13 18.07 -0.01
CA ASN A 108 -29.02 16.63 -0.13
C ASN A 108 -30.07 16.10 -1.12
N LEU A 109 -29.62 15.37 -2.15
CA LEU A 109 -30.45 14.77 -3.20
C LEU A 109 -30.62 13.25 -3.03
N GLY A 110 -30.42 12.72 -1.83
CA GLY A 110 -30.58 11.30 -1.50
C GLY A 110 -29.29 10.59 -1.07
N THR A 111 -28.20 11.33 -0.90
CA THR A 111 -26.95 10.81 -0.35
C THR A 111 -27.12 10.51 1.14
N ASN A 112 -26.63 9.36 1.59
CA ASN A 112 -26.79 8.87 2.95
C ASN A 112 -25.54 8.08 3.42
N LEU A 113 -25.47 7.76 4.72
CA LEU A 113 -24.32 7.09 5.33
C LEU A 113 -24.05 5.68 4.80
N ASP A 114 -25.07 4.98 4.31
CA ASP A 114 -24.95 3.57 3.89
C ASP A 114 -24.44 3.41 2.46
N ASP A 115 -24.35 4.50 1.69
CA ASP A 115 -23.92 4.50 0.29
C ASP A 115 -22.52 3.91 0.10
N ALA A 116 -21.64 4.03 1.11
CA ALA A 116 -20.29 3.44 1.10
C ALA A 116 -19.74 3.27 2.53
N GLY A 117 -18.59 2.59 2.69
CA GLY A 117 -17.92 2.49 3.98
C GLY A 117 -17.41 3.85 4.49
N THR A 118 -17.10 4.77 3.57
CA THR A 118 -16.81 6.18 3.85
C THR A 118 -17.65 7.05 2.91
N VAL A 119 -18.41 7.99 3.44
CA VAL A 119 -19.27 8.90 2.65
C VAL A 119 -18.94 10.34 3.02
N ILE A 120 -18.54 11.14 2.02
CA ILE A 120 -18.13 12.54 2.20
C ILE A 120 -18.96 13.42 1.27
N ALA A 121 -19.35 14.62 1.71
CA ALA A 121 -20.00 15.60 0.85
C ALA A 121 -19.24 16.92 0.79
N LEU A 122 -19.34 17.61 -0.34
CA LEU A 122 -18.74 18.94 -0.52
C LEU A 122 -19.76 20.05 -0.28
N GLY A 123 -19.45 20.93 0.67
CA GLY A 123 -20.15 22.18 0.87
C GLY A 123 -21.53 22.06 1.53
N PRO A 124 -22.35 23.12 1.45
CA PRO A 124 -23.61 23.20 2.19
C PRO A 124 -24.68 22.24 1.65
N GLY A 125 -25.67 21.95 2.49
CA GLY A 125 -26.81 21.09 2.13
C GLY A 125 -26.73 19.67 2.71
N PHE A 126 -25.68 19.37 3.47
CA PHE A 126 -25.43 18.09 4.14
C PHE A 126 -25.07 18.32 5.61
N HIS A 127 -25.37 17.32 6.44
CA HIS A 127 -25.02 17.27 7.85
C HIS A 127 -24.11 16.07 8.14
N ALA A 128 -22.89 16.34 8.61
CA ALA A 128 -21.94 15.33 9.06
C ALA A 128 -22.45 14.63 10.34
N GLY A 129 -22.39 13.30 10.37
CA GLY A 129 -22.93 12.45 11.43
C GLY A 129 -24.41 12.09 11.26
N ARG A 130 -25.09 12.63 10.24
CA ARG A 130 -26.48 12.29 9.90
C ARG A 130 -26.63 11.85 8.45
N ASP A 131 -26.20 12.71 7.52
CA ASP A 131 -26.32 12.46 6.08
C ASP A 131 -25.05 11.79 5.55
N VAL A 132 -23.88 12.20 6.05
CA VAL A 132 -22.56 11.77 5.59
C VAL A 132 -21.58 11.66 6.76
N HIS A 133 -20.47 10.97 6.58
CA HIS A 133 -19.43 10.82 7.62
C HIS A 133 -18.61 12.10 7.82
N ALA A 134 -18.40 12.87 6.74
CA ALA A 134 -17.79 14.19 6.83
C ALA A 134 -18.34 15.14 5.75
N VAL A 135 -18.37 16.43 6.07
CA VAL A 135 -18.64 17.52 5.12
C VAL A 135 -17.39 18.35 4.95
N ILE A 136 -17.00 18.67 3.73
CA ILE A 136 -15.85 19.55 3.47
C ILE A 136 -16.32 20.99 3.29
N GLU A 137 -15.74 21.93 4.04
CA GLU A 137 -16.02 23.35 3.89
C GLU A 137 -15.55 23.85 2.51
N THR A 138 -16.42 24.55 1.79
CA THR A 138 -16.16 25.05 0.43
C THR A 138 -16.24 26.56 0.31
N GLN A 139 -16.68 27.28 1.34
CA GLN A 139 -16.66 28.74 1.37
C GLN A 139 -15.22 29.25 1.46
N ARG A 140 -14.91 30.32 0.70
CA ARG A 140 -13.60 30.98 0.80
C ARG A 140 -13.48 31.65 2.16
N GLY A 141 -12.36 31.44 2.82
CA GLY A 141 -12.07 31.97 4.15
C GLY A 141 -11.06 31.07 4.87
N ASN A 142 -10.91 31.28 6.17
CA ASN A 142 -9.90 30.57 6.97
C ASN A 142 -10.17 29.07 7.10
N ARG A 143 -11.40 28.62 6.86
CA ARG A 143 -11.85 27.23 6.99
C ARG A 143 -11.96 26.50 5.65
N LEU A 144 -11.54 27.10 4.53
CA LEU A 144 -11.68 26.48 3.22
C LEU A 144 -10.97 25.11 3.17
N GLY A 145 -11.70 24.07 2.77
CA GLY A 145 -11.18 22.70 2.72
C GLY A 145 -11.08 22.01 4.08
N GLU A 146 -11.56 22.61 5.16
CA GLU A 146 -11.58 21.97 6.48
C GLU A 146 -12.63 20.82 6.51
N PRO A 147 -12.25 19.62 6.98
CA PRO A 147 -13.19 18.53 7.16
C PRO A 147 -14.00 18.67 8.45
N ILE A 148 -15.32 18.67 8.32
CA ILE A 148 -16.30 18.76 9.39
C ILE A 148 -16.88 17.36 9.66
N PHE A 149 -16.67 16.82 10.86
CA PHE A 149 -17.14 15.47 11.24
C PHE A 149 -18.46 15.48 12.03
N SER A 150 -18.92 16.65 12.45
CA SER A 150 -20.21 16.86 13.09
C SER A 150 -20.73 18.26 12.75
N GLY A 151 -21.97 18.36 12.26
CA GLY A 151 -22.57 19.63 11.83
C GLY A 151 -22.55 19.87 10.32
N THR A 152 -22.68 21.12 9.90
CA THR A 152 -22.84 21.51 8.48
C THR A 152 -21.77 22.51 8.04
N ALA A 153 -21.43 22.52 6.75
CA ALA A 153 -20.65 23.62 6.16
C ALA A 153 -21.43 24.95 6.20
N ILE A 154 -20.72 26.06 6.00
CA ILE A 154 -21.31 27.39 6.02
C ILE A 154 -22.35 27.53 4.89
N PRO A 155 -23.57 28.03 5.18
CA PRO A 155 -24.61 28.20 4.17
C PRO A 155 -24.16 29.03 2.97
N ASN A 156 -24.69 28.70 1.79
CA ASN A 156 -24.40 29.46 0.58
C ASN A 156 -24.96 30.89 0.68
N THR A 157 -24.06 31.88 0.76
CA THR A 157 -24.41 33.30 0.83
C THR A 157 -24.92 33.89 -0.50
N GLY A 158 -24.75 33.16 -1.61
CA GLY A 158 -25.11 33.64 -2.95
C GLY A 158 -24.15 34.67 -3.54
N ILE A 159 -23.27 35.25 -2.72
CA ILE A 159 -22.25 36.22 -3.12
C ILE A 159 -20.96 35.47 -3.48
N PRO A 160 -20.42 35.62 -4.70
CA PRO A 160 -19.16 35.02 -5.10
C PRO A 160 -18.00 35.68 -4.36
N GLY A 161 -16.94 34.93 -4.05
CA GLY A 161 -15.72 35.52 -3.50
C GLY A 161 -15.06 36.50 -4.49
N GLU A 162 -14.45 37.55 -3.93
CA GLU A 162 -13.70 38.57 -4.67
C GLU A 162 -12.45 38.00 -5.34
N VAL A 163 -12.14 38.50 -6.53
CA VAL A 163 -10.89 38.28 -7.25
C VAL A 163 -10.41 39.63 -7.75
N LYS A 164 -9.28 40.12 -7.22
CA LYS A 164 -8.72 41.46 -7.51
C LYS A 164 -9.78 42.58 -7.44
N GLY A 165 -10.64 42.56 -6.42
CA GLY A 165 -11.66 43.58 -6.18
C GLY A 165 -12.97 43.42 -6.96
N TYR A 166 -13.16 42.33 -7.72
CA TYR A 166 -14.41 42.04 -8.44
C TYR A 166 -15.08 40.77 -7.89
N ALA A 167 -16.40 40.80 -7.66
CA ALA A 167 -17.15 39.69 -7.07
C ALA A 167 -18.28 39.19 -7.97
N ILE A 168 -19.33 39.99 -8.16
CA ILE A 168 -20.51 39.63 -8.95
C ILE A 168 -20.27 39.95 -10.42
N GLU A 169 -19.57 41.04 -10.69
CA GLU A 169 -19.28 41.62 -12.02
C GLU A 169 -18.45 40.67 -12.90
N ARG A 170 -17.69 39.77 -12.28
CA ARG A 170 -16.93 38.74 -13.01
C ARG A 170 -17.79 37.57 -13.49
N LEU A 171 -19.03 37.43 -13.01
CA LEU A 171 -19.90 36.33 -13.37
C LEU A 171 -20.80 36.71 -14.54
N LEU A 172 -20.72 35.94 -15.63
CA LEU A 172 -21.63 36.09 -16.75
C LEU A 172 -22.92 35.31 -16.45
N ARG A 173 -24.05 36.01 -16.47
CA ARG A 173 -25.37 35.43 -16.21
C ARG A 173 -26.27 35.54 -17.44
N ALA A 174 -27.10 34.53 -17.64
CA ALA A 174 -28.10 34.52 -18.69
C ALA A 174 -29.12 35.67 -18.47
N PRO A 175 -29.28 36.59 -19.42
CA PRO A 175 -30.24 37.69 -19.29
C PRO A 175 -31.70 37.24 -19.49
N ALA A 176 -31.91 36.11 -20.17
CA ALA A 176 -33.21 35.55 -20.50
C ALA A 176 -33.17 34.01 -20.44
N GLY A 177 -34.32 33.37 -20.66
CA GLY A 177 -34.40 31.93 -20.88
C GLY A 177 -34.25 31.60 -22.36
N GLY A 178 -33.51 30.55 -22.71
CA GLY A 178 -33.25 30.17 -24.10
C GLY A 178 -32.08 29.20 -24.25
N ILE A 179 -31.56 29.04 -25.47
CA ILE A 179 -30.36 28.24 -25.75
C ILE A 179 -29.13 29.13 -25.76
N PHE A 180 -28.11 28.76 -24.97
CA PHE A 180 -26.85 29.48 -24.95
C PHE A 180 -26.01 29.17 -26.20
N ARG A 181 -25.46 30.22 -26.83
CA ARG A 181 -24.54 30.15 -27.97
C ARG A 181 -23.32 31.02 -27.70
N ASN A 182 -22.14 30.42 -27.74
CA ASN A 182 -20.89 31.14 -27.61
C ASN A 182 -20.64 32.06 -28.82
N ARG A 183 -20.08 33.25 -28.53
CA ARG A 183 -19.47 34.11 -29.54
C ARG A 183 -17.95 34.15 -29.38
N LEU A 184 -17.49 34.10 -28.14
CA LEU A 184 -16.09 34.00 -27.76
C LEU A 184 -15.77 32.61 -27.17
N GLU A 185 -14.49 32.30 -27.07
CA GLU A 185 -13.98 31.07 -26.46
C GLU A 185 -13.30 31.32 -25.11
N ILE A 186 -13.11 30.23 -24.35
CA ILE A 186 -12.32 30.28 -23.11
C ILE A 186 -10.86 30.58 -23.48
N GLY A 187 -10.31 31.66 -22.92
CA GLY A 187 -8.98 32.16 -23.24
C GLY A 187 -8.98 33.48 -24.01
N ASP A 188 -10.12 33.88 -24.59
CA ASP A 188 -10.24 35.16 -25.30
C ASP A 188 -10.18 36.34 -24.34
N LEU A 189 -9.51 37.40 -24.77
CA LEU A 189 -9.49 38.67 -24.05
C LEU A 189 -10.75 39.47 -24.33
N VAL A 190 -11.26 40.16 -23.31
CA VAL A 190 -12.47 40.98 -23.39
C VAL A 190 -12.28 42.32 -22.71
N GLU A 191 -12.92 43.34 -23.24
CA GLU A 191 -13.19 44.61 -22.59
C GLU A 191 -14.61 44.65 -22.03
N LYS A 192 -14.88 45.57 -21.11
CA LYS A 192 -16.23 45.79 -20.58
C LYS A 192 -17.18 46.17 -21.73
N GLY A 193 -18.29 45.46 -21.84
CA GLY A 193 -19.32 45.66 -22.86
C GLY A 193 -19.24 44.68 -24.03
N ASP A 194 -18.13 43.95 -24.19
CA ASP A 194 -17.96 42.95 -25.23
C ASP A 194 -18.99 41.84 -25.11
N ILE A 195 -19.50 41.37 -26.25
CA ILE A 195 -20.46 40.27 -26.30
C ILE A 195 -19.71 38.95 -26.30
N VAL A 196 -19.84 38.21 -25.20
CA VAL A 196 -19.23 36.89 -24.98
C VAL A 196 -20.06 35.75 -25.57
N GLY A 197 -21.37 35.95 -25.72
CA GLY A 197 -22.29 34.99 -26.31
C GLY A 197 -23.73 35.51 -26.29
N TYR A 198 -24.66 34.62 -26.62
CA TYR A 198 -26.09 34.90 -26.65
C TYR A 198 -26.87 33.82 -25.92
N VAL A 199 -28.02 34.19 -25.36
CA VAL A 199 -29.08 33.25 -24.99
C VAL A 199 -30.25 33.53 -25.92
N ASP A 200 -30.47 32.64 -26.88
CA ASP A 200 -31.22 32.90 -28.11
C ASP A 200 -30.76 34.21 -28.77
N ASP A 201 -31.58 35.27 -28.74
CA ASP A 201 -31.23 36.58 -29.31
C ASP A 201 -30.69 37.58 -28.28
N ALA A 202 -30.73 37.24 -26.98
CA ALA A 202 -30.32 38.14 -25.90
C ALA A 202 -28.80 38.11 -25.68
N PRO A 203 -28.07 39.23 -25.82
CA PRO A 203 -26.61 39.25 -25.69
C PRO A 203 -26.16 39.12 -24.24
N VAL A 204 -25.21 38.23 -24.00
CA VAL A 204 -24.45 38.13 -22.74
C VAL A 204 -23.21 39.00 -22.89
N LYS A 205 -23.04 40.00 -22.02
CA LYS A 205 -21.96 40.99 -22.10
C LYS A 205 -20.98 40.85 -20.93
N ALA A 206 -19.72 41.15 -21.18
CA ALA A 206 -18.69 41.30 -20.16
C ALA A 206 -18.94 42.56 -19.32
N GLU A 207 -18.95 42.45 -17.99
CA GLU A 207 -19.09 43.62 -17.11
C GLU A 207 -17.74 44.18 -16.64
N ILE A 208 -16.66 43.42 -16.86
CA ILE A 208 -15.28 43.77 -16.52
C ILE A 208 -14.35 43.41 -17.69
N PRO A 209 -13.23 44.13 -17.86
CA PRO A 209 -12.18 43.71 -18.77
C PRO A 209 -11.42 42.51 -18.18
N GLY A 210 -10.84 41.67 -19.04
CA GLY A 210 -10.11 40.50 -18.58
C GLY A 210 -9.98 39.41 -19.62
N VAL A 211 -10.00 38.16 -19.16
CA VAL A 211 -10.02 36.96 -20.01
C VAL A 211 -11.25 36.12 -19.70
N VAL A 212 -11.88 35.54 -20.72
CA VAL A 212 -12.98 34.57 -20.56
C VAL A 212 -12.41 33.30 -19.94
N ARG A 213 -12.58 33.16 -18.62
CA ARG A 213 -12.02 32.07 -17.81
C ARG A 213 -12.89 30.81 -17.85
N GLY A 214 -14.18 30.99 -18.04
CA GLY A 214 -15.15 29.91 -18.14
C GLY A 214 -16.34 30.33 -18.99
N LEU A 215 -16.88 29.37 -19.71
CA LEU A 215 -18.04 29.56 -20.58
C LEU A 215 -18.82 28.25 -20.69
N LEU A 216 -20.15 28.36 -20.58
CA LEU A 216 -21.07 27.25 -20.78
C LEU A 216 -20.90 26.67 -22.20
N LYS A 217 -21.14 25.37 -22.37
CA LYS A 217 -21.12 24.75 -23.70
C LYS A 217 -22.30 25.28 -24.52
N SER A 218 -22.05 25.61 -25.78
CA SER A 218 -23.10 26.02 -26.71
C SER A 218 -24.10 24.89 -26.96
N GLY A 219 -25.37 25.27 -27.13
CA GLY A 219 -26.47 24.33 -27.33
C GLY A 219 -27.18 23.92 -26.03
N LEU A 220 -26.68 24.33 -24.87
CA LEU A 220 -27.33 24.04 -23.59
C LEU A 220 -28.44 25.04 -23.25
N PRO A 221 -29.53 24.59 -22.59
CA PRO A 221 -30.56 25.49 -22.10
C PRO A 221 -30.02 26.35 -20.95
N ALA A 222 -30.39 27.63 -20.96
CA ALA A 222 -30.12 28.58 -19.90
C ALA A 222 -31.43 29.23 -19.45
N TYR A 223 -31.61 29.38 -18.15
CA TYR A 223 -32.71 30.14 -17.55
C TYR A 223 -32.19 31.49 -17.02
N PRO A 224 -33.05 32.51 -16.86
CA PRO A 224 -32.63 33.83 -16.39
C PRO A 224 -31.81 33.74 -15.09
N GLY A 225 -30.64 34.36 -15.08
CA GLY A 225 -29.73 34.37 -13.93
C GLY A 225 -28.81 33.15 -13.81
N LEU A 226 -28.97 32.11 -14.65
CA LEU A 226 -28.04 30.97 -14.71
C LEU A 226 -26.63 31.48 -15.01
N LYS A 227 -25.63 30.93 -14.31
CA LYS A 227 -24.23 31.24 -14.59
C LYS A 227 -23.82 30.60 -15.92
N VAL A 228 -23.59 31.42 -16.93
CA VAL A 228 -23.18 31.00 -18.29
C VAL A 228 -21.69 31.24 -18.56
N GLY A 229 -20.98 31.96 -17.68
CA GLY A 229 -19.55 32.16 -17.81
C GLY A 229 -18.90 32.85 -16.61
N ASP A 230 -17.60 33.07 -16.72
CA ASP A 230 -16.72 33.64 -15.69
C ASP A 230 -15.59 34.40 -16.38
N ILE A 231 -15.36 35.66 -16.01
CA ILE A 231 -14.23 36.46 -16.48
C ILE A 231 -13.19 36.53 -15.37
N HIS A 232 -11.92 36.36 -15.71
CA HIS A 232 -10.83 36.67 -14.80
C HIS A 232 -10.29 38.06 -15.11
N PRO A 233 -10.16 38.98 -14.12
CA PRO A 233 -9.76 40.37 -14.37
C PRO A 233 -8.33 40.51 -14.89
N GLU A 234 -7.48 39.53 -14.62
CA GLU A 234 -6.12 39.48 -15.18
C GLU A 234 -6.18 38.94 -16.61
N LYS A 235 -5.69 39.74 -17.58
CA LYS A 235 -5.60 39.41 -19.01
C LYS A 235 -4.53 38.34 -19.28
N ARG A 236 -4.71 37.17 -18.68
CA ARG A 236 -3.77 36.04 -18.70
C ARG A 236 -4.48 34.73 -19.08
N PRO A 237 -4.40 34.31 -20.35
CA PRO A 237 -5.05 33.09 -20.83
C PRO A 237 -4.60 31.81 -20.11
N ASP A 238 -3.36 31.74 -19.62
CA ASP A 238 -2.84 30.57 -18.92
C ASP A 238 -3.63 30.20 -17.66
N LEU A 239 -4.26 31.18 -16.98
CA LEU A 239 -5.12 30.97 -15.81
C LEU A 239 -6.39 30.17 -16.14
N CYS A 240 -6.75 30.06 -17.42
CA CYS A 240 -7.88 29.29 -17.88
C CYS A 240 -7.63 27.77 -17.83
N PHE A 241 -6.37 27.35 -17.77
CA PHE A 241 -5.97 25.93 -17.85
C PHE A 241 -5.44 25.40 -16.52
N ARG A 242 -5.54 26.19 -15.44
CA ARG A 242 -5.11 25.82 -14.09
C ARG A 242 -6.29 25.58 -13.18
N VAL A 243 -6.21 24.49 -12.43
CA VAL A 243 -7.10 24.16 -11.34
C VAL A 243 -6.92 25.22 -10.25
N THR A 244 -8.03 25.63 -9.64
CA THR A 244 -7.97 26.73 -8.66
C THR A 244 -7.41 26.26 -7.33
N ASP A 245 -6.71 27.14 -6.60
CA ASP A 245 -6.24 26.87 -5.22
C ASP A 245 -7.39 26.38 -4.32
N LYS A 246 -8.61 26.91 -4.56
CA LYS A 246 -9.81 26.48 -3.85
C LYS A 246 -10.15 25.00 -4.13
N ALA A 247 -10.11 24.58 -5.38
CA ALA A 247 -10.39 23.19 -5.75
C ALA A 247 -9.32 22.25 -5.18
N TRP A 248 -8.06 22.67 -5.19
CA TRP A 248 -6.95 21.96 -4.54
C TRP A 248 -7.18 21.82 -3.02
N GLN A 249 -7.47 22.91 -2.31
CA GLN A 249 -7.71 22.89 -0.86
C GLN A 249 -8.90 22.00 -0.47
N ILE A 250 -9.97 22.00 -1.26
CA ILE A 250 -11.11 21.10 -1.05
C ILE A 250 -10.70 19.64 -1.27
N GLY A 251 -9.92 19.35 -2.32
CA GLY A 251 -9.35 18.02 -2.54
C GLY A 251 -8.50 17.54 -1.37
N TRP A 252 -7.65 18.40 -0.81
CA TRP A 252 -6.91 18.11 0.41
C TRP A 252 -7.83 17.85 1.59
N GLY A 253 -8.87 18.66 1.78
CA GLY A 253 -9.91 18.43 2.78
C GLY A 253 -10.53 17.05 2.71
N VAL A 254 -10.88 16.60 1.50
CA VAL A 254 -11.41 15.26 1.25
C VAL A 254 -10.40 14.20 1.65
N LEU A 255 -9.16 14.29 1.17
CA LEU A 255 -8.13 13.29 1.47
C LEU A 255 -7.88 13.15 2.98
N ARG A 256 -7.80 14.29 3.68
CA ARG A 256 -7.68 14.35 5.13
C ARG A 256 -8.86 13.72 5.86
N ALA A 257 -10.09 13.96 5.38
CA ALA A 257 -11.28 13.30 5.90
C ALA A 257 -11.24 11.78 5.71
N ILE A 258 -10.82 11.31 4.53
CA ILE A 258 -10.67 9.87 4.25
C ILE A 258 -9.70 9.23 5.25
N TRP A 259 -8.51 9.80 5.42
CA TRP A 259 -7.51 9.26 6.35
C TRP A 259 -8.03 9.16 7.78
N LYS A 260 -8.67 10.23 8.26
CA LYS A 260 -9.25 10.24 9.60
C LYS A 260 -10.36 9.20 9.77
N LEU A 261 -11.26 9.06 8.80
CA LEU A 261 -12.40 8.14 8.88
C LEU A 261 -11.97 6.67 8.76
N GLN A 262 -11.00 6.37 7.90
CA GLN A 262 -10.42 5.03 7.78
C GLN A 262 -9.57 4.64 9.00
N GLY A 263 -9.22 5.62 9.86
CA GLY A 263 -8.44 5.47 11.09
C GLY A 263 -9.20 5.09 12.37
N ILE A 264 -10.54 4.98 12.41
CA ILE A 264 -11.25 5.00 13.72
C ILE A 264 -11.46 3.63 14.40
N SER A 265 -10.64 3.35 15.42
CA SER A 265 -10.96 3.02 16.84
C SER A 265 -9.83 2.17 17.45
N GLY A 266 -9.48 2.42 18.72
CA GLY A 266 -8.39 1.70 19.41
C GLY A 266 -8.58 0.18 19.50
N GLU A 267 -9.82 -0.29 19.55
CA GLU A 267 -10.15 -1.73 19.52
C GLU A 267 -9.80 -2.36 18.17
N LYS A 268 -10.16 -1.71 17.06
CA LYS A 268 -9.83 -2.18 15.71
C LYS A 268 -8.33 -2.09 15.40
N LYS A 269 -7.58 -1.20 16.07
CA LYS A 269 -6.12 -1.13 15.94
C LYS A 269 -5.47 -2.37 16.52
N ARG A 270 -5.84 -2.75 17.75
CA ARG A 270 -5.30 -3.93 18.42
C ARG A 270 -5.59 -5.21 17.65
N GLU A 271 -6.80 -5.37 17.12
CA GLU A 271 -7.17 -6.52 16.29
C GLU A 271 -6.35 -6.59 14.99
N ARG A 272 -6.17 -5.45 14.30
CA ARG A 272 -5.32 -5.37 13.10
C ARG A 272 -3.85 -5.66 13.39
N ASP A 273 -3.34 -5.15 14.50
CA ASP A 273 -1.97 -5.42 14.93
C ASP A 273 -1.78 -6.92 15.22
N LEU A 274 -2.71 -7.54 15.96
CA LEU A 274 -2.71 -8.98 16.20
C LEU A 274 -2.76 -9.77 14.89
N GLN A 275 -3.55 -9.33 13.90
CA GLN A 275 -3.57 -9.94 12.58
C GLN A 275 -2.21 -9.85 11.88
N ILE A 276 -1.57 -8.68 11.84
CA ILE A 276 -0.23 -8.53 11.24
C ILE A 276 0.80 -9.41 11.95
N PHE A 277 0.82 -9.42 13.28
CA PHE A 277 1.76 -10.27 14.03
C PHE A 277 1.52 -11.77 13.79
N SER A 278 0.25 -12.20 13.73
CA SER A 278 -0.07 -13.60 13.37
C SER A 278 0.42 -13.98 11.98
N GLN A 279 0.32 -13.06 11.01
CA GLN A 279 0.86 -13.28 9.65
C GLN A 279 2.38 -13.33 9.64
N ILE A 280 3.04 -12.49 10.45
CA ILE A 280 4.49 -12.54 10.63
C ILE A 280 4.90 -13.91 11.19
N GLU A 281 4.28 -14.36 12.29
CA GLU A 281 4.61 -15.65 12.91
C GLU A 281 4.43 -16.82 11.93
N GLU A 282 3.30 -16.87 11.22
CA GLU A 282 3.01 -17.92 10.23
C GLU A 282 4.05 -17.94 9.11
N LEU A 283 4.36 -16.78 8.52
CA LEU A 283 5.24 -16.68 7.36
C LEU A 283 6.71 -16.89 7.74
N LEU A 284 7.13 -16.43 8.92
CA LEU A 284 8.45 -16.73 9.46
C LEU A 284 8.61 -18.22 9.73
N GLY A 285 7.58 -18.89 10.28
CA GLY A 285 7.60 -20.35 10.48
C GLY A 285 7.76 -21.15 9.16
N GLN A 286 7.32 -20.57 8.04
CA GLN A 286 7.50 -21.11 6.69
C GLN A 286 8.86 -20.76 6.04
N GLY A 287 9.73 -20.04 6.75
CA GLY A 287 11.03 -19.62 6.23
C GLY A 287 11.02 -18.42 5.32
N ASN A 288 9.90 -17.70 5.25
CA ASN A 288 9.81 -16.49 4.45
C ASN A 288 10.38 -15.29 5.22
N SER A 289 11.02 -14.39 4.47
CA SER A 289 11.44 -13.07 4.97
C SER A 289 10.53 -11.98 4.41
N GLY A 290 10.48 -10.84 5.10
CA GLY A 290 9.74 -9.66 4.67
C GLY A 290 10.33 -8.37 5.24
N VAL A 291 9.72 -7.26 4.88
CA VAL A 291 9.99 -5.94 5.46
C VAL A 291 8.72 -5.48 6.14
N LEU A 292 8.80 -5.16 7.42
CA LEU A 292 7.73 -4.50 8.15
C LEU A 292 7.99 -3.00 8.12
N TYR A 293 7.04 -2.27 7.55
CA TYR A 293 7.04 -0.81 7.55
C TYR A 293 6.08 -0.33 8.62
N THR A 294 6.56 0.59 9.47
CA THR A 294 5.77 1.25 10.50
C THR A 294 5.81 2.76 10.26
N LEU A 295 4.65 3.38 10.09
CA LEU A 295 4.53 4.84 10.06
C LEU A 295 4.87 5.38 11.46
N ILE A 296 6.01 6.06 11.61
CA ILE A 296 6.47 6.58 12.90
C ILE A 296 6.08 8.05 13.08
N ASP A 297 6.11 8.83 12.00
CA ASP A 297 5.72 10.24 12.00
C ASP A 297 4.92 10.57 10.73
N ALA A 298 3.75 11.16 10.91
CA ALA A 298 2.88 11.60 9.84
C ALA A 298 3.24 13.00 9.31
N GLY A 299 4.21 13.70 9.91
CA GLY A 299 4.55 15.07 9.55
C GLY A 299 3.33 15.99 9.59
N ALA A 300 3.15 16.80 8.54
CA ALA A 300 2.00 17.71 8.39
C ALA A 300 0.65 17.01 8.19
N THR A 301 0.62 15.69 8.00
CA THR A 301 -0.60 14.90 7.81
C THR A 301 -1.08 14.32 9.13
N HIS A 302 -1.29 15.17 10.15
CA HIS A 302 -1.69 14.77 11.51
C HIS A 302 -2.96 13.91 11.60
N GLU A 303 -3.74 13.78 10.52
CA GLU A 303 -4.87 12.85 10.43
C GLU A 303 -4.47 11.39 10.19
N LEU A 304 -3.22 11.11 9.80
CA LEU A 304 -2.67 9.75 9.77
C LEU A 304 -2.26 9.33 11.17
N GLU A 305 -2.56 8.07 11.50
CA GLU A 305 -2.24 7.52 12.80
C GLU A 305 -0.83 6.90 12.79
N SER A 306 0.08 7.43 13.63
CA SER A 306 1.35 6.77 13.92
C SER A 306 1.13 5.35 14.46
N GLY A 307 1.98 4.45 14.01
CA GLY A 307 1.90 3.01 14.26
C GLY A 307 1.11 2.23 13.21
N ALA A 308 0.62 2.86 12.14
CA ALA A 308 0.11 2.12 10.98
C ALA A 308 1.23 1.22 10.40
N ARG A 309 0.87 -0.01 10.03
CA ARG A 309 1.83 -1.03 9.59
C ARG A 309 1.50 -1.62 8.23
N LEU A 310 2.54 -1.90 7.46
CA LEU A 310 2.51 -2.63 6.21
C LEU A 310 3.63 -3.68 6.21
N LEU A 311 3.27 -4.96 6.13
CA LEU A 311 4.21 -6.05 5.91
C LEU A 311 4.28 -6.36 4.42
N VAL A 312 5.48 -6.38 3.86
CA VAL A 312 5.76 -6.79 2.48
C VAL A 312 6.65 -8.02 2.50
N MET A 313 6.19 -9.11 1.89
CA MET A 313 6.90 -10.38 1.82
C MET A 313 7.85 -10.42 0.61
N ALA A 314 8.89 -11.24 0.68
CA ALA A 314 9.85 -11.43 -0.41
C ALA A 314 9.21 -11.93 -1.72
N ASP A 315 8.03 -12.56 -1.66
CA ASP A 315 7.24 -12.99 -2.83
C ASP A 315 6.28 -11.92 -3.36
N GLY A 316 6.30 -10.71 -2.78
CA GLY A 316 5.47 -9.57 -3.19
C GLY A 316 4.09 -9.51 -2.52
N ARG A 317 3.70 -10.50 -1.69
CA ARG A 317 2.46 -10.41 -0.91
C ARG A 317 2.53 -9.25 0.10
N LYS A 318 1.38 -8.61 0.36
CA LYS A 318 1.26 -7.48 1.28
C LYS A 318 0.18 -7.72 2.32
N PHE A 319 0.44 -7.31 3.56
CA PHE A 319 -0.52 -7.33 4.66
C PHE A 319 -0.52 -5.98 5.38
N GLY A 320 -1.70 -5.44 5.69
CA GLY A 320 -1.81 -4.11 6.26
C GLY A 320 -1.69 -2.99 5.22
N SER A 321 -1.53 -1.76 5.70
CA SER A 321 -1.44 -0.55 4.88
C SER A 321 -0.97 0.63 5.74
N LEU A 322 -0.14 1.49 5.16
CA LEU A 322 0.26 2.79 5.71
C LEU A 322 -0.77 3.89 5.39
N ARG A 323 -1.96 3.52 4.89
CA ARG A 323 -3.14 4.38 4.61
C ARG A 323 -3.01 5.31 3.42
N ILE A 324 -1.84 5.36 2.79
CA ILE A 324 -1.64 6.07 1.53
C ILE A 324 -1.28 5.05 0.45
N PRO A 325 -2.16 4.79 -0.54
CA PRO A 325 -1.90 3.81 -1.59
C PRO A 325 -0.59 4.05 -2.37
N ALA A 326 -0.24 5.31 -2.63
CA ALA A 326 1.04 5.66 -3.26
C ALA A 326 2.25 5.31 -2.38
N LEU A 327 2.15 5.54 -1.07
CA LEU A 327 3.19 5.17 -0.10
C LEU A 327 3.34 3.65 0.00
N ASP A 328 2.23 2.91 0.11
CA ASP A 328 2.24 1.44 0.14
C ASP A 328 2.91 0.83 -1.11
N ARG A 329 2.71 1.47 -2.27
CA ARG A 329 3.33 1.05 -3.53
C ARG A 329 4.82 1.36 -3.58
N ASP A 330 5.22 2.53 -3.11
CA ASP A 330 6.63 2.90 -3.02
C ASP A 330 7.37 1.96 -2.06
N MET A 331 6.80 1.68 -0.88
CA MET A 331 7.39 0.75 0.09
C MET A 331 7.54 -0.66 -0.49
N LEU A 332 6.51 -1.17 -1.19
CA LEU A 332 6.61 -2.43 -1.94
C LEU A 332 7.78 -2.41 -2.93
N SER A 333 7.95 -1.32 -3.69
CA SER A 333 9.02 -1.22 -4.69
C SER A 333 10.42 -1.21 -4.08
N ARG A 334 10.57 -0.68 -2.86
CA ARG A 334 11.83 -0.63 -2.11
C ARG A 334 12.13 -1.93 -1.35
N SER A 335 11.14 -2.80 -1.16
CA SER A 335 11.27 -3.98 -0.29
C SER A 335 12.34 -4.95 -0.77
N ASN A 336 12.50 -5.14 -2.08
CA ASN A 336 13.51 -6.04 -2.64
C ASN A 336 14.93 -5.61 -2.28
N ASP A 337 15.22 -4.30 -2.36
CA ASP A 337 16.53 -3.77 -2.05
C ASP A 337 16.83 -3.85 -0.55
N ILE A 338 15.83 -3.57 0.30
CA ILE A 338 15.95 -3.68 1.76
C ILE A 338 16.17 -5.14 2.17
N LEU A 339 15.47 -6.10 1.55
CA LEU A 339 15.68 -7.53 1.82
C LEU A 339 17.10 -8.00 1.41
N ALA A 340 17.64 -7.47 0.32
CA ALA A 340 18.94 -7.88 -0.20
C ALA A 340 20.12 -7.18 0.49
N HIS A 341 19.99 -5.90 0.86
CA HIS A 341 21.11 -5.05 1.28
C HIS A 341 20.82 -4.19 2.52
N GLY A 342 19.61 -4.25 3.08
CA GLY A 342 19.20 -3.40 4.20
C GLY A 342 19.88 -3.78 5.51
N GLN A 343 20.15 -2.77 6.35
CA GLN A 343 20.42 -2.96 7.77
C GLN A 343 19.13 -3.41 8.48
N GLU A 344 19.24 -3.97 9.69
CA GLU A 344 18.07 -4.48 10.44
C GLU A 344 16.94 -3.45 10.63
N GLY A 345 17.27 -2.16 10.65
CA GLY A 345 16.29 -1.06 10.65
C GLY A 345 16.78 0.17 9.90
N THR A 346 15.88 0.85 9.18
CA THR A 346 16.18 2.11 8.49
C THR A 346 14.99 3.05 8.56
N ILE A 347 15.24 4.35 8.75
CA ILE A 347 14.21 5.39 8.63
C ILE A 347 14.18 5.86 7.18
N ILE A 348 12.99 5.80 6.59
CA ILE A 348 12.69 6.31 5.26
C ILE A 348 11.93 7.62 5.43
N ASP A 349 12.52 8.70 4.94
CA ASP A 349 11.85 9.98 4.78
C ASP A 349 11.12 9.98 3.42
N TRP A 350 9.80 9.84 3.46
CA TRP A 350 8.96 9.83 2.27
C TRP A 350 8.41 11.22 2.01
N GLN A 351 8.85 11.83 0.93
CA GLN A 351 8.36 13.14 0.54
C GLN A 351 6.96 13.00 -0.04
N VAL A 352 6.01 13.72 0.54
CA VAL A 352 4.64 13.73 0.09
C VAL A 352 4.57 14.43 -1.29
N PRO A 353 4.17 13.74 -2.39
CA PRO A 353 4.34 14.20 -3.79
C PRO A 353 3.60 15.48 -4.21
N TRP A 354 2.91 16.13 -3.28
CA TRP A 354 1.96 17.21 -3.57
C TRP A 354 2.13 18.43 -2.66
N THR A 355 3.20 18.46 -1.88
CA THR A 355 3.58 19.56 -0.98
C THR A 355 3.96 20.83 -1.76
N GLU A 356 4.44 20.71 -2.99
CA GLU A 356 4.81 21.84 -3.86
C GLU A 356 3.61 22.70 -4.32
N MET A 357 2.36 22.25 -4.12
CA MET A 357 1.17 22.87 -4.72
C MET A 357 0.29 23.70 -3.77
N GLY A 358 0.78 24.01 -2.57
CA GLY A 358 0.21 25.09 -1.73
C GLY A 358 0.08 24.74 -0.25
N LYS A 359 0.95 25.36 0.55
CA LYS A 359 0.87 25.58 2.01
C LYS A 359 0.16 24.48 2.82
N THR A 360 0.82 23.33 2.94
CA THR A 360 0.70 22.55 4.17
C THR A 360 1.68 23.15 5.18
N ASP A 361 1.25 23.46 6.41
CA ASP A 361 2.17 23.82 7.48
C ASP A 361 3.02 22.58 7.83
N GLY A 362 4.27 22.55 7.36
CA GLY A 362 5.24 21.47 7.58
C GLY A 362 6.07 21.13 6.33
N ASP A 363 7.18 20.40 6.52
CA ASP A 363 8.10 19.98 5.46
C ASP A 363 7.50 18.92 4.51
N GLY A 364 6.34 18.36 4.86
CA GLY A 364 5.62 17.41 4.03
C GLY A 364 6.36 16.08 3.91
N VAL A 365 7.09 15.70 4.95
CA VAL A 365 7.80 14.44 5.05
C VAL A 365 7.06 13.51 6.00
N ILE A 366 6.74 12.29 5.53
CA ILE A 366 6.28 11.19 6.38
C ILE A 366 7.50 10.33 6.71
N LYS A 367 7.70 9.99 7.98
CA LYS A 367 8.78 9.11 8.40
C LYS A 367 8.26 7.70 8.60
N ILE A 368 8.92 6.75 7.95
CA ILE A 368 8.59 5.32 8.03
C ILE A 368 9.80 4.58 8.57
N PHE A 369 9.60 3.78 9.61
CA PHE A 369 10.60 2.82 10.05
C PHE A 369 10.41 1.53 9.26
N ALA A 370 11.43 1.12 8.52
CA ALA A 370 11.48 -0.15 7.81
C ALA A 370 12.39 -1.10 8.59
N GLU A 371 11.85 -2.24 9.01
CA GLU A 371 12.61 -3.30 9.66
C GLU A 371 12.55 -4.59 8.85
N ARG A 372 13.70 -5.26 8.72
CA ARG A 372 13.74 -6.56 8.06
C ARG A 372 13.26 -7.61 9.05
N ILE A 373 12.26 -8.37 8.64
CA ILE A 373 11.73 -9.50 9.39
C ILE A 373 12.21 -10.78 8.72
N SER A 374 13.08 -11.51 9.40
CA SER A 374 13.60 -12.80 8.93
C SER A 374 13.45 -13.85 10.02
N PRO A 375 13.25 -15.12 9.64
CA PRO A 375 13.07 -16.17 10.60
C PRO A 375 14.33 -16.39 11.41
N GLN A 376 14.19 -16.63 12.71
CA GLN A 376 15.30 -17.08 13.53
C GLN A 376 15.68 -18.50 13.10
N LYS A 377 16.88 -18.65 12.56
CA LYS A 377 17.40 -19.95 12.13
C LYS A 377 17.57 -20.86 13.35
N LYS A 378 17.24 -22.14 13.18
CA LYS A 378 17.38 -23.14 14.26
C LYS A 378 18.35 -24.22 13.82
N LEU A 379 19.20 -24.66 14.74
CA LEU A 379 20.05 -25.83 14.52
C LEU A 379 19.79 -26.84 15.63
N ILE A 380 19.20 -27.99 15.29
CA ILE A 380 19.02 -29.11 16.21
C ILE A 380 20.14 -30.11 15.99
N ILE A 381 20.90 -30.36 17.04
CA ILE A 381 22.04 -31.27 17.05
C ILE A 381 21.65 -32.53 17.83
N PHE A 382 21.52 -33.66 17.13
CA PHE A 382 21.32 -34.97 17.74
C PHE A 382 22.67 -35.63 17.99
N GLY A 383 23.07 -35.67 19.26
CA GLY A 383 24.37 -36.14 19.74
C GLY A 383 25.24 -34.98 20.26
N GLY A 384 25.54 -34.97 21.55
CA GLY A 384 26.30 -33.92 22.25
C GLY A 384 27.82 -34.14 22.28
N GLY A 385 28.36 -35.00 21.40
CA GLY A 385 29.75 -35.43 21.37
C GLY A 385 30.80 -34.35 21.06
N HIS A 386 32.01 -34.75 20.68
CA HIS A 386 33.14 -33.81 20.50
C HIS A 386 32.98 -32.85 19.30
N VAL A 387 32.22 -33.24 18.27
CA VAL A 387 31.91 -32.37 17.11
C VAL A 387 30.79 -31.38 17.44
N ALA A 388 29.87 -31.76 18.33
CA ALA A 388 28.69 -30.97 18.68
C ALA A 388 29.05 -29.64 19.33
N LEU A 389 30.06 -29.63 20.20
CA LEU A 389 30.48 -28.43 20.94
C LEU A 389 30.95 -27.29 20.02
N PRO A 390 31.99 -27.47 19.18
CA PRO A 390 32.40 -26.42 18.26
C PRO A 390 31.31 -26.07 17.24
N LEU A 391 30.47 -27.03 16.83
CA LEU A 391 29.34 -26.77 15.94
C LEU A 391 28.32 -25.82 16.60
N ALA A 392 27.94 -26.10 17.85
CA ALA A 392 27.04 -25.25 18.61
C ALA A 392 27.61 -23.84 18.84
N GLU A 393 28.90 -23.73 19.14
CA GLU A 393 29.57 -22.43 19.34
C GLU A 393 29.60 -21.60 18.05
N MET A 394 30.00 -22.22 16.93
CA MET A 394 30.04 -21.54 15.63
C MET A 394 28.63 -21.17 15.14
N ALA A 395 27.66 -22.07 15.31
CA ALA A 395 26.27 -21.80 14.93
C ALA A 395 25.68 -20.65 15.75
N ALA A 396 25.99 -20.56 17.05
CA ALA A 396 25.57 -19.43 17.88
C ALA A 396 26.22 -18.10 17.44
N ILE A 397 27.46 -18.11 16.93
CA ILE A 397 28.09 -16.93 16.32
C ILE A 397 27.34 -16.47 15.07
N LEU A 398 26.79 -17.41 14.30
CA LEU A 398 25.93 -17.15 13.14
C LEU A 398 24.45 -16.99 13.52
N GLU A 399 24.16 -16.73 14.79
CA GLU A 399 22.82 -16.43 15.34
C GLU A 399 21.78 -17.54 15.17
N PHE A 400 22.23 -18.80 14.99
CA PHE A 400 21.33 -19.94 15.09
C PHE A 400 20.89 -20.12 16.55
N ARG A 401 19.58 -20.32 16.76
CA ARG A 401 19.08 -20.89 18.02
C ARG A 401 19.44 -22.38 18.05
N VAL A 402 20.46 -22.72 18.81
CA VAL A 402 20.96 -24.09 18.91
C VAL A 402 20.16 -24.90 19.92
N ILE A 403 19.77 -26.11 19.54
CA ILE A 403 19.13 -27.10 20.41
C ILE A 403 20.00 -28.36 20.41
N VAL A 404 20.41 -28.83 21.58
CA VAL A 404 21.24 -30.05 21.70
C VAL A 404 20.42 -31.17 22.33
N VAL A 405 20.49 -32.35 21.75
CA VAL A 405 19.80 -33.56 22.22
C VAL A 405 20.81 -34.69 22.39
N ASP A 406 20.92 -35.25 23.60
CA ASP A 406 21.71 -36.46 23.86
C ASP A 406 21.04 -37.25 25.00
N ASP A 407 21.27 -38.56 25.07
CA ASP A 407 20.72 -39.42 26.11
C ASP A 407 21.57 -39.46 27.39
N ARG A 408 22.76 -38.82 27.34
CA ARG A 408 23.71 -38.77 28.45
C ARG A 408 23.75 -37.40 29.14
N PRO A 409 23.60 -37.36 30.47
CA PRO A 409 23.69 -36.12 31.24
C PRO A 409 25.00 -35.35 31.04
N GLU A 410 26.13 -36.04 30.91
CA GLU A 410 27.44 -35.40 30.74
C GLU A 410 27.67 -34.80 29.34
N PHE A 411 26.81 -35.13 28.37
CA PHE A 411 26.81 -34.57 27.00
C PHE A 411 25.59 -33.72 26.69
N ALA A 412 24.62 -33.59 27.59
CA ALA A 412 23.44 -32.73 27.44
C ALA A 412 23.23 -31.90 28.72
N ASN A 413 24.11 -30.93 28.94
CA ASN A 413 24.04 -29.99 30.07
C ASN A 413 24.55 -28.59 29.70
N GLU A 414 24.15 -27.60 30.49
CA GLU A 414 24.47 -26.18 30.27
C GLU A 414 25.95 -25.85 30.46
N GLU A 415 26.67 -26.56 31.33
CA GLU A 415 28.11 -26.36 31.53
C GLU A 415 28.89 -26.65 30.24
N ARG A 416 28.50 -27.71 29.51
CA ARG A 416 29.09 -28.08 28.23
C ARG A 416 28.60 -27.18 27.09
N PHE A 417 27.33 -26.79 27.08
CA PHE A 417 26.72 -25.99 26.02
C PHE A 417 26.15 -24.65 26.52
N PRO A 418 26.98 -23.71 27.00
CA PRO A 418 26.51 -22.49 27.62
C PRO A 418 25.78 -21.53 26.67
N ARG A 419 25.94 -21.72 25.35
CA ARG A 419 25.28 -20.92 24.30
C ARG A 419 24.09 -21.62 23.64
N ALA A 420 23.75 -22.84 24.05
CA ALA A 420 22.58 -23.53 23.51
C ALA A 420 21.30 -22.86 24.03
N GLY A 421 20.35 -22.58 23.13
CA GLY A 421 19.05 -22.03 23.50
C GLY A 421 18.11 -23.06 24.15
N LYS A 422 18.40 -24.37 23.99
CA LYS A 422 17.69 -25.46 24.64
C LYS A 422 18.55 -26.71 24.67
N ILE A 423 18.49 -27.47 25.76
CA ILE A 423 19.22 -28.73 25.92
C ILE A 423 18.22 -29.80 26.39
N ILE A 424 18.22 -30.96 25.73
CA ILE A 424 17.32 -32.07 26.03
C ILE A 424 18.17 -33.30 26.35
N CYS A 425 18.17 -33.69 27.63
CA CYS A 425 18.77 -34.94 28.09
C CYS A 425 17.70 -36.05 28.11
N ALA A 426 17.55 -36.79 27.02
CA ALA A 426 16.56 -37.87 26.88
C ALA A 426 16.99 -38.87 25.80
N SER A 427 16.44 -40.09 25.85
CA SER A 427 16.63 -41.03 24.75
C SER A 427 16.06 -40.46 23.45
N PHE A 428 16.70 -40.74 22.31
CA PHE A 428 16.22 -40.24 21.01
C PHE A 428 14.79 -40.70 20.70
N GLU A 429 14.44 -41.92 21.11
CA GLU A 429 13.08 -42.45 21.00
C GLU A 429 12.08 -41.64 21.83
N ASP A 430 12.40 -41.36 23.11
CA ASP A 430 11.57 -40.53 23.99
C ASP A 430 11.33 -39.13 23.43
N VAL A 431 12.34 -38.53 22.79
CA VAL A 431 12.24 -37.20 22.20
C VAL A 431 11.09 -37.13 21.19
N PHE A 432 10.95 -38.16 20.35
CA PHE A 432 9.88 -38.26 19.36
C PHE A 432 8.56 -38.72 19.97
N GLN A 433 8.56 -39.77 20.81
CA GLN A 433 7.34 -40.30 21.44
C GLN A 433 6.66 -39.27 22.34
N LYS A 434 7.44 -38.49 23.09
CA LYS A 434 6.95 -37.42 23.97
C LYS A 434 6.86 -36.06 23.27
N LYS A 435 7.13 -36.00 21.97
CA LYS A 435 6.99 -34.79 21.13
C LYS A 435 7.77 -33.58 21.66
N LEU A 436 8.96 -33.81 22.23
CA LEU A 436 9.75 -32.74 22.91
C LEU A 436 10.26 -31.64 21.95
N LEU A 437 10.25 -31.94 20.65
CA LEU A 437 10.70 -31.07 19.56
C LEU A 437 9.58 -30.65 18.59
N GLU A 438 8.31 -30.98 18.86
CA GLU A 438 7.21 -30.74 17.90
C GLU A 438 7.08 -29.26 17.48
N LYS A 439 7.37 -28.32 18.39
CA LYS A 439 7.37 -26.86 18.11
C LYS A 439 8.69 -26.32 17.55
N GLU A 440 9.71 -27.17 17.48
CA GLU A 440 11.07 -26.78 17.08
C GLU A 440 11.41 -27.25 15.66
N ILE A 441 10.57 -28.10 15.05
CA ILE A 441 10.79 -28.68 13.71
C ILE A 441 9.87 -27.97 12.72
N ASP A 442 10.46 -27.07 11.93
CA ASP A 442 9.80 -26.27 10.90
C ASP A 442 10.74 -25.98 9.71
N ALA A 443 10.27 -25.19 8.74
CA ALA A 443 10.99 -24.90 7.50
C ALA A 443 12.28 -24.10 7.69
N VAL A 444 12.56 -23.55 8.88
CA VAL A 444 13.77 -22.77 9.20
C VAL A 444 14.74 -23.55 10.08
N THR A 445 14.42 -24.81 10.31
CA THR A 445 15.20 -25.72 11.13
C THR A 445 16.21 -26.46 10.27
N SER A 446 17.45 -26.47 10.70
CA SER A 446 18.49 -27.37 10.22
C SER A 446 18.75 -28.45 11.26
N ILE A 447 18.94 -29.68 10.82
CA ILE A 447 19.15 -30.83 11.69
C ILE A 447 20.50 -31.45 11.36
N VAL A 448 21.29 -31.74 12.41
CA VAL A 448 22.55 -32.47 12.29
C VAL A 448 22.52 -33.68 13.21
N ILE A 449 22.70 -34.86 12.62
CA ILE A 449 22.72 -36.16 13.29
C ILE A 449 24.18 -36.59 13.45
N ILE A 450 24.69 -36.44 14.67
CA ILE A 450 26.08 -36.75 15.07
C ILE A 450 26.09 -37.65 16.32
N THR A 451 25.27 -38.70 16.31
CA THR A 451 25.14 -39.61 17.46
C THR A 451 26.31 -40.58 17.58
N ARG A 452 26.28 -41.42 18.62
CA ARG A 452 27.35 -42.39 18.94
C ARG A 452 27.33 -43.68 18.12
N GLY A 453 26.33 -43.95 17.28
CA GLY A 453 26.21 -45.29 16.70
C GLY A 453 25.04 -45.55 15.76
N HIS A 454 25.08 -46.71 15.10
CA HIS A 454 24.16 -47.10 14.03
C HIS A 454 22.68 -47.12 14.43
N SER A 455 22.36 -47.59 15.64
CA SER A 455 20.95 -47.70 16.08
C SER A 455 20.35 -46.31 16.35
N GLN A 456 21.11 -45.40 16.95
CA GLN A 456 20.64 -44.05 17.26
C GLN A 456 20.49 -43.20 16.01
N ASP A 457 21.47 -43.24 15.10
CA ASP A 457 21.38 -42.55 13.80
C ASP A 457 20.14 -43.02 13.01
N ARG A 458 19.89 -44.33 12.98
CA ARG A 458 18.71 -44.92 12.34
C ARG A 458 17.42 -44.41 12.96
N THR A 459 17.34 -44.34 14.30
CA THR A 459 16.16 -43.78 14.99
C THR A 459 15.92 -42.33 14.62
N CYS A 460 16.95 -41.49 14.66
CA CYS A 460 16.80 -40.09 14.26
C CYS A 460 16.34 -39.95 12.81
N VAL A 461 16.98 -40.64 11.87
CA VAL A 461 16.61 -40.56 10.44
C VAL A 461 15.18 -41.05 10.21
N ARG A 462 14.76 -42.14 10.85
CA ARG A 462 13.38 -42.68 10.72
C ARG A 462 12.32 -41.62 11.01
N HIS A 463 12.51 -40.83 12.06
CA HIS A 463 11.54 -39.81 12.45
C HIS A 463 11.70 -38.48 11.71
N LEU A 464 12.90 -38.16 11.25
CA LEU A 464 13.24 -36.84 10.72
C LEU A 464 13.27 -36.78 9.19
N ALA A 465 13.46 -37.89 8.48
CA ALA A 465 13.62 -37.88 7.02
C ALA A 465 12.44 -37.20 6.27
N ALA A 466 11.22 -37.33 6.79
CA ALA A 466 10.02 -36.78 6.17
C ALA A 466 9.62 -35.38 6.70
N THR A 467 10.37 -34.80 7.65
CA THR A 467 9.99 -33.51 8.25
C THR A 467 10.23 -32.34 7.27
N PRO A 468 9.48 -31.23 7.42
CA PRO A 468 9.57 -30.08 6.53
C PRO A 468 10.69 -29.14 6.95
N VAL A 469 11.92 -29.64 7.12
CA VAL A 469 13.07 -28.87 7.59
C VAL A 469 13.93 -28.35 6.44
N ASN A 470 14.68 -27.28 6.67
CA ASN A 470 15.56 -26.65 5.69
C ASN A 470 16.70 -27.58 5.26
N TYR A 471 17.25 -28.34 6.22
CA TYR A 471 18.44 -29.17 6.00
C TYR A 471 18.47 -30.34 6.97
N ILE A 472 18.92 -31.51 6.50
CA ILE A 472 19.24 -32.66 7.34
C ILE A 472 20.60 -33.21 6.94
N GLY A 473 21.51 -33.26 7.91
CA GLY A 473 22.85 -33.82 7.76
C GLY A 473 23.05 -35.01 8.68
N MET A 474 23.73 -36.06 8.21
CA MET A 474 24.12 -37.20 9.04
C MET A 474 25.61 -37.52 8.91
N ILE A 475 26.30 -37.62 10.03
CA ILE A 475 27.70 -38.03 10.07
C ILE A 475 27.86 -39.54 9.90
N GLY A 476 28.92 -39.95 9.21
CA GLY A 476 29.30 -41.35 9.12
C GLY A 476 30.20 -41.62 7.93
N SER A 477 30.91 -42.75 7.96
CA SER A 477 31.61 -43.23 6.77
C SER A 477 30.62 -43.61 5.67
N ILE A 478 31.05 -43.57 4.41
CA ILE A 478 30.21 -43.93 3.25
C ILE A 478 29.58 -45.33 3.44
N GLN A 479 30.34 -46.29 3.96
CA GLN A 479 29.84 -47.65 4.22
C GLN A 479 28.76 -47.65 5.31
N LYS A 480 28.96 -46.91 6.41
CA LYS A 480 27.99 -46.76 7.50
C LYS A 480 26.68 -46.15 6.99
N VAL A 481 26.75 -45.06 6.23
CA VAL A 481 25.57 -44.39 5.66
C VAL A 481 24.78 -45.36 4.77
N LYS A 482 25.47 -46.07 3.85
CA LYS A 482 24.83 -47.06 2.96
C LYS A 482 24.09 -48.15 3.72
N GLN A 483 24.68 -48.66 4.80
CA GLN A 483 24.04 -49.70 5.61
C GLN A 483 22.79 -49.16 6.32
N THR A 484 22.89 -47.98 6.94
CA THR A 484 21.73 -47.35 7.60
C THR A 484 20.60 -47.08 6.61
N PHE A 485 20.90 -46.53 5.43
CA PHE A 485 19.87 -46.20 4.43
C PHE A 485 19.20 -47.44 3.85
N ARG A 486 19.95 -48.53 3.59
CA ARG A 486 19.35 -49.81 3.18
C ARG A 486 18.36 -50.33 4.21
N ALA A 487 18.76 -50.32 5.48
CA ALA A 487 17.91 -50.78 6.57
C ALA A 487 16.66 -49.91 6.79
N LEU A 488 16.70 -48.62 6.40
CA LEU A 488 15.55 -47.72 6.45
C LEU A 488 14.62 -47.87 5.24
N LEU A 489 15.17 -48.14 4.05
CA LEU A 489 14.40 -48.49 2.86
C LEU A 489 13.61 -49.80 3.09
N GLU A 490 14.25 -50.79 3.73
CA GLU A 490 13.60 -52.05 4.13
C GLU A 490 12.50 -51.83 5.18
N GLU A 491 12.62 -50.80 6.02
CA GLU A 491 11.56 -50.36 6.97
C GLU A 491 10.44 -49.55 6.29
N GLY A 492 10.52 -49.29 4.98
CA GLY A 492 9.50 -48.57 4.22
C GLY A 492 9.65 -47.05 4.21
N ILE A 493 10.79 -46.50 4.63
CA ILE A 493 11.07 -45.07 4.47
C ILE A 493 11.24 -44.76 2.97
N PRO A 494 10.53 -43.75 2.41
CA PRO A 494 10.65 -43.41 1.01
C PRO A 494 12.07 -43.00 0.62
N ARG A 495 12.49 -43.40 -0.57
CA ARG A 495 13.83 -43.09 -1.09
C ARG A 495 14.05 -41.58 -1.19
N GLU A 496 13.04 -40.85 -1.61
CA GLU A 496 13.04 -39.38 -1.76
C GLU A 496 13.26 -38.67 -0.41
N ALA A 497 12.83 -39.27 0.70
CA ALA A 497 13.05 -38.76 2.04
C ALA A 497 14.48 -39.01 2.54
N LEU A 498 15.17 -40.03 2.01
CA LEU A 498 16.58 -40.29 2.32
C LEU A 498 17.53 -39.49 1.42
N GLU A 499 17.16 -39.27 0.15
CA GLU A 499 17.97 -38.53 -0.83
C GLU A 499 18.16 -37.05 -0.48
N ARG A 500 17.27 -36.46 0.33
CA ARG A 500 17.43 -35.09 0.86
C ARG A 500 18.45 -34.97 2.00
N ILE A 501 18.97 -36.09 2.53
CA ILE A 501 19.88 -36.08 3.68
C ILE A 501 21.32 -35.99 3.17
N SER A 502 22.04 -34.94 3.56
CA SER A 502 23.49 -34.81 3.34
C SER A 502 24.23 -35.82 4.21
N ALA A 503 24.64 -36.95 3.61
CA ALA A 503 25.32 -38.03 4.31
C ALA A 503 26.41 -38.68 3.40
N PRO A 504 27.72 -38.54 3.74
CA PRO A 504 28.26 -37.87 4.91
C PRO A 504 27.99 -36.36 4.92
N VAL A 505 27.81 -35.81 6.11
CA VAL A 505 27.54 -34.39 6.34
C VAL A 505 28.79 -33.51 6.14
N GLY A 506 28.59 -32.28 5.64
CA GLY A 506 29.60 -31.22 5.54
C GLY A 506 30.31 -31.15 4.19
N LEU A 507 30.87 -29.97 3.90
CA LEU A 507 31.73 -29.76 2.72
C LEU A 507 33.07 -30.49 2.87
N ASP A 508 33.68 -30.87 1.74
CA ASP A 508 35.04 -31.42 1.77
C ASP A 508 36.08 -30.29 1.96
N LEU A 509 36.45 -30.05 3.23
CA LEU A 509 37.49 -29.11 3.63
C LEU A 509 38.82 -29.81 3.98
N GLY A 510 38.91 -31.14 3.82
CA GLY A 510 40.10 -31.94 4.13
C GLY A 510 40.44 -32.12 5.62
N GLY A 511 39.72 -31.46 6.53
CA GLY A 511 39.97 -31.52 7.98
C GLY A 511 39.38 -32.76 8.66
N GLN A 512 40.00 -33.18 9.76
CA GLN A 512 39.56 -34.34 10.57
C GLN A 512 39.38 -34.00 12.05
N ARG A 513 39.82 -32.82 12.50
CA ARG A 513 39.62 -32.39 13.89
C ARG A 513 38.15 -32.05 14.12
N PRO A 514 37.60 -32.25 15.33
CA PRO A 514 36.18 -31.99 15.59
C PRO A 514 35.71 -30.58 15.20
N ALA A 515 36.55 -29.56 15.41
CA ALA A 515 36.24 -28.18 15.01
C ALA A 515 36.25 -27.97 13.48
N GLU A 516 37.10 -28.69 12.75
CA GLU A 516 37.13 -28.61 11.27
C GLU A 516 35.90 -29.29 10.66
N ILE A 517 35.48 -30.41 11.24
CA ILE A 517 34.25 -31.10 10.85
C ILE A 517 33.03 -30.22 11.18
N ALA A 518 33.00 -29.61 12.36
CA ALA A 518 31.94 -28.66 12.72
C ALA A 518 31.86 -27.49 11.72
N LEU A 519 33.00 -26.91 11.35
CA LEU A 519 33.07 -25.85 10.34
C LEU A 519 32.56 -26.34 8.99
N SER A 520 32.91 -27.56 8.56
CA SER A 520 32.46 -28.08 7.27
C SER A 520 30.96 -28.32 7.20
N ILE A 521 30.36 -28.80 8.30
CA ILE A 521 28.91 -28.96 8.45
C ILE A 521 28.22 -27.60 8.36
N LEU A 522 28.66 -26.63 9.17
CA LEU A 522 28.04 -25.32 9.21
C LEU A 522 28.20 -24.57 7.88
N ALA A 523 29.34 -24.73 7.21
CA ALA A 523 29.57 -24.18 5.88
C ALA A 523 28.62 -24.79 4.83
N GLU A 524 28.32 -26.09 4.89
CA GLU A 524 27.34 -26.73 3.99
C GLU A 524 25.94 -26.16 4.22
N ILE A 525 25.51 -26.03 5.48
CA ILE A 525 24.20 -25.45 5.85
C ILE A 525 24.07 -24.03 5.29
N VAL A 526 25.06 -23.18 5.56
CA VAL A 526 25.08 -21.77 5.13
C VAL A 526 25.13 -21.66 3.60
N ALA A 527 25.87 -22.54 2.92
CA ALA A 527 25.91 -22.59 1.47
C ALA A 527 24.54 -22.95 0.90
N GLY A 528 23.85 -23.96 1.44
CA GLY A 528 22.51 -24.36 1.03
C GLY A 528 21.49 -23.21 1.18
N GLU A 529 21.47 -22.55 2.34
CA GLU A 529 20.58 -21.42 2.61
C GLU A 529 20.75 -20.26 1.63
N ASN A 530 22.00 -19.96 1.26
CA ASN A 530 22.33 -18.85 0.37
C ASN A 530 22.45 -19.25 -1.10
N LYS A 531 22.12 -20.50 -1.45
CA LYS A 531 22.32 -21.07 -2.81
C LYS A 531 23.78 -20.91 -3.30
N GLY A 532 24.72 -20.94 -2.36
CA GLY A 532 26.16 -20.87 -2.61
C GLY A 532 26.73 -22.22 -3.03
N THR A 533 27.91 -22.19 -3.67
CA THR A 533 28.58 -23.40 -4.18
C THR A 533 29.63 -23.97 -3.24
N GLY A 534 30.04 -23.23 -2.20
CA GLY A 534 31.18 -23.58 -1.35
C GLY A 534 32.56 -23.42 -2.02
N ARG A 535 32.61 -23.00 -3.29
CA ARG A 535 33.87 -22.72 -4.01
C ARG A 535 34.46 -21.35 -3.63
N PRO A 536 35.77 -21.14 -3.84
CA PRO A 536 36.38 -19.82 -3.63
C PRO A 536 35.65 -18.73 -4.43
N VAL A 537 35.34 -17.60 -3.77
CA VAL A 537 34.53 -16.51 -4.36
C VAL A 537 35.17 -15.95 -5.65
N HIS A 538 36.49 -15.87 -5.71
CA HIS A 538 37.22 -15.38 -6.89
C HIS A 538 37.06 -16.31 -8.11
N GLU A 539 36.82 -17.61 -7.92
CA GLU A 539 36.50 -18.52 -9.04
C GLU A 539 35.09 -18.31 -9.58
N ILE A 540 34.16 -17.79 -8.75
CA ILE A 540 32.76 -17.57 -9.12
C ILE A 540 32.54 -16.17 -9.71
N ARG A 541 33.17 -15.14 -9.13
CA ARG A 541 32.98 -13.73 -9.51
C ARG A 541 34.10 -13.17 -10.41
N GLY A 542 35.12 -13.97 -10.71
CA GLY A 542 36.33 -13.55 -11.39
C GLY A 542 37.42 -13.10 -10.42
N GLY A 543 38.66 -13.47 -10.73
CA GLY A 543 39.84 -12.96 -10.03
C GLY A 543 40.05 -11.47 -10.33
N VAL A 544 40.68 -10.77 -9.41
CA VAL A 544 41.09 -9.36 -9.61
C VAL A 544 42.34 -9.26 -10.50
N PHE A 545 43.00 -10.40 -10.77
CA PHE A 545 44.21 -10.52 -11.60
C PHE A 545 44.12 -11.73 -12.52
#